data_AF-A0A257S322-F1
#
_entry.id   AF-A0A257S322-F1
#
_cell.length_a   1.000
_cell.length_b   1.000
_cell.length_c   1.000
_cell.angle_alpha   90.00
_cell.angle_beta   90.00
_cell.angle_gamma   90.00
#
_symmetry.space_group_name_H-M   'P 1'
#
loop_
_entity.id
_entity.type
_entity.pdbx_description
1 polymer ?
#
loop_
_entity_poly.entity_id
_entity_poly.type
_entity_poly.pdbx_seq_one_letter_code
_entity_poly.pdbx_strand_id
1 'polypeptide(L)'
;ASLQQIQAKTAIAQARVEELLAQAKMRYGAALGAAIADNGPSFRTISTGGSLVSVVQAVATLVSPPAASARAPDGSRVTLCPVGSAGRISKGLLGQTFFYTGPALPIGAPLTVTLRAPGVVTGYAVPAAALIWHDNGPFVFVRMGVSRFAMYRVTRSHPLYHSGTISGFFVPGTDLPAHPAIVTAGAGLLNSALAGGDASAANDD
;
A
#
# COMPACT_ATOMS: atom_id res chain seq x y z
N ALA A 1 -56.97 9.78 9.19
CA ALA A 1 -56.01 10.74 8.62
C ALA A 1 -56.44 11.06 7.20
N SER A 2 -56.46 12.32 6.77
CA SER A 2 -56.81 12.64 5.36
C SER A 2 -55.70 12.15 4.42
N LEU A 3 -56.04 11.90 3.15
CA LEU A 3 -55.06 11.51 2.12
C LEU A 3 -53.87 12.47 2.04
N GLN A 4 -54.12 13.78 2.18
CA GLN A 4 -53.08 14.82 2.21
C GLN A 4 -52.13 14.64 3.41
N GLN A 5 -52.65 14.26 4.57
CA GLN A 5 -51.84 14.04 5.77
C GLN A 5 -50.96 12.78 5.65
N ILE A 6 -51.44 11.74 4.96
CA ILE A 6 -50.65 10.54 4.66
C ILE A 6 -49.54 10.89 3.67
N GLN A 7 -49.86 11.61 2.58
CA GLN A 7 -48.89 12.05 1.58
C GLN A 7 -47.80 12.94 2.19
N ALA A 8 -48.16 13.90 3.03
CA ALA A 8 -47.21 14.75 3.74
C ALA A 8 -46.27 13.94 4.66
N LYS A 9 -46.81 12.97 5.42
CA LYS A 9 -46.01 12.09 6.26
C LYS A 9 -45.04 11.22 5.44
N THR A 10 -45.49 10.69 4.31
CA THR A 10 -44.63 9.89 3.41
C THR A 10 -43.52 10.75 2.81
N ALA A 11 -43.82 11.97 2.33
CA ALA A 11 -42.83 12.87 1.78
C ALA A 11 -41.76 13.27 2.82
N ILE A 12 -42.16 13.57 4.06
CA ILE A 12 -41.23 13.87 5.15
C ILE A 12 -40.35 12.65 5.47
N ALA A 13 -40.94 11.44 5.51
CA ALA A 13 -40.19 10.23 5.75
C ALA A 13 -39.15 9.95 4.65
N GLN A 14 -39.53 10.15 3.38
CA GLN A 14 -38.62 10.00 2.24
C GLN A 14 -37.47 11.00 2.29
N ALA A 15 -37.75 12.28 2.50
CA ALA A 15 -36.74 13.32 2.62
C ALA A 15 -35.74 13.01 3.76
N ARG A 16 -36.24 12.49 4.89
CA ARG A 16 -35.39 12.10 6.02
C ARG A 16 -34.50 10.91 5.70
N VAL A 17 -35.00 9.92 4.95
CA VAL A 17 -34.18 8.78 4.50
C VAL A 17 -33.08 9.27 3.55
N GLU A 18 -33.41 10.13 2.59
CA GLU A 18 -32.43 10.71 1.66
C GLU A 18 -31.33 11.49 2.39
N GLU A 19 -31.72 12.31 3.39
CA GLU A 19 -30.78 13.04 4.22
C GLU A 19 -29.81 12.11 4.97
N LEU A 20 -30.34 11.08 5.64
CA LEU A 20 -29.53 10.10 6.37
C LEU A 20 -28.57 9.35 5.44
N LEU A 21 -29.01 9.04 4.22
CA LEU A 21 -28.21 8.35 3.21
C LEU A 21 -27.08 9.24 2.69
N ALA A 22 -27.37 10.53 2.45
CA ALA A 22 -26.36 11.52 2.09
C ALA A 22 -25.32 11.69 3.22
N GLN A 23 -25.77 11.77 4.47
CA GLN A 23 -24.88 11.85 5.62
C GLN A 23 -24.01 10.59 5.77
N ALA A 24 -24.57 9.40 5.56
CA ALA A 24 -23.83 8.14 5.59
C ALA A 24 -22.73 8.11 4.53
N LYS A 25 -23.04 8.49 3.28
CA LYS A 25 -22.06 8.60 2.19
C LYS A 25 -20.96 9.61 2.49
N MET A 26 -21.32 10.78 3.02
CA MET A 26 -20.33 11.80 3.42
C MET A 26 -19.42 11.33 4.55
N ARG A 27 -19.95 10.58 5.52
CA ARG A 27 -19.19 10.15 6.70
C ARG A 27 -18.32 8.93 6.41
N TYR A 28 -18.87 7.93 5.74
CA TYR A 28 -18.28 6.61 5.57
C TYR A 28 -17.74 6.37 4.15
N GLY A 29 -18.00 7.27 3.22
CA GLY A 29 -17.66 7.12 1.81
C GLY A 29 -18.80 6.48 1.02
N ALA A 30 -18.74 6.60 -0.30
CA ALA A 30 -19.82 6.16 -1.19
C ALA A 30 -20.13 4.66 -1.05
N ALA A 31 -19.10 3.80 -1.01
CA ALA A 31 -19.26 2.35 -0.98
C ALA A 31 -19.88 1.85 0.35
N LEU A 32 -19.33 2.26 1.50
CA LEU A 32 -19.87 1.86 2.79
C LEU A 32 -21.22 2.54 3.06
N GLY A 33 -21.41 3.79 2.64
CA GLY A 33 -22.69 4.49 2.72
C GLY A 33 -23.81 3.77 1.93
N ALA A 34 -23.52 3.31 0.72
CA ALA A 34 -24.44 2.46 -0.06
C ALA A 34 -24.69 1.12 0.62
N ALA A 35 -23.65 0.46 1.14
CA ALA A 35 -23.81 -0.81 1.86
C ALA A 35 -24.67 -0.66 3.12
N ILE A 36 -24.63 0.47 3.83
CA ILE A 36 -25.52 0.75 4.96
C ILE A 36 -26.97 0.91 4.46
N ALA A 37 -27.19 1.66 3.38
CA ALA A 37 -28.51 1.92 2.83
C ALA A 37 -29.21 0.65 2.34
N ASP A 38 -28.47 -0.21 1.64
CA ASP A 38 -29.01 -1.39 0.95
C ASP A 38 -28.90 -2.66 1.80
N ASN A 39 -28.52 -2.55 3.08
CA ASN A 39 -28.16 -3.68 3.93
C ASN A 39 -27.17 -4.63 3.23
N GLY A 40 -26.16 -4.07 2.56
CA GLY A 40 -25.20 -4.77 1.73
C GLY A 40 -24.24 -5.67 2.51
N PRO A 41 -23.43 -6.50 1.82
CA PRO A 41 -22.58 -7.51 2.45
C PRO A 41 -21.64 -6.95 3.53
N SER A 42 -20.95 -5.84 3.24
CA SER A 42 -20.02 -5.22 4.19
C SER A 42 -20.72 -4.73 5.45
N PHE A 43 -21.92 -4.14 5.32
CA PHE A 43 -22.69 -3.71 6.48
C PHE A 43 -23.20 -4.90 7.30
N ARG A 44 -23.68 -5.96 6.65
CA ARG A 44 -24.10 -7.20 7.33
C ARG A 44 -22.96 -7.82 8.12
N THR A 45 -21.77 -7.92 7.53
CA THR A 45 -20.59 -8.44 8.25
C THR A 45 -20.33 -7.66 9.53
N ILE A 46 -20.41 -6.33 9.49
CA ILE A 46 -20.19 -5.47 10.66
C ILE A 46 -21.32 -5.64 11.68
N SER A 47 -22.58 -5.63 11.22
CA SER A 47 -23.75 -5.69 12.11
C SER A 47 -23.91 -7.04 12.80
N THR A 48 -23.37 -8.13 12.24
CA THR A 48 -23.36 -9.47 12.86
C THR A 48 -22.12 -9.74 13.71
N GLY A 49 -21.35 -8.71 14.09
CA GLY A 49 -20.21 -8.83 15.00
C GLY A 49 -18.83 -8.92 14.32
N GLY A 50 -18.74 -8.73 13.01
CA GLY A 50 -17.48 -8.50 12.32
C GLY A 50 -16.90 -7.11 12.62
N SER A 51 -15.70 -6.86 12.12
CA SER A 51 -14.99 -5.60 12.35
C SER A 51 -15.00 -4.69 11.11
N LEU A 52 -14.92 -3.38 11.37
CA LEU A 52 -14.58 -2.37 10.39
C LEU A 52 -13.15 -1.88 10.66
N VAL A 53 -12.27 -2.08 9.69
CA VAL A 53 -10.85 -1.69 9.78
C VAL A 53 -10.61 -0.49 8.88
N SER A 54 -10.05 0.57 9.46
CA SER A 54 -9.60 1.77 8.74
C SER A 54 -8.11 1.67 8.48
N VAL A 55 -7.71 1.75 7.21
CA VAL A 55 -6.30 1.69 6.81
C VAL A 55 -5.95 2.99 6.11
N VAL A 56 -4.93 3.68 6.63
CA VAL A 56 -4.39 4.91 6.02
C VAL A 56 -3.15 4.55 5.22
N GLN A 57 -3.17 4.92 3.94
CA GLN A 57 -2.08 4.76 3.01
C GLN A 57 -1.45 6.13 2.71
N ALA A 58 -0.19 6.31 3.08
CA ALA A 58 0.50 7.60 3.00
C ALA A 58 1.17 7.87 1.63
N VAL A 59 1.51 6.84 0.85
CA VAL A 59 2.51 6.99 -0.25
C VAL A 59 1.88 7.15 -1.64
N ALA A 60 0.86 6.35 -1.97
CA ALA A 60 0.30 6.31 -3.31
C ALA A 60 -1.22 6.46 -3.26
N THR A 61 -1.76 7.33 -4.11
CA THR A 61 -3.20 7.40 -4.37
C THR A 61 -3.61 6.17 -5.14
N LEU A 62 -4.48 5.36 -4.56
CA LEU A 62 -5.08 4.20 -5.22
C LEU A 62 -6.51 4.52 -5.61
N VAL A 63 -6.92 4.03 -6.78
CA VAL A 63 -8.30 4.16 -7.27
C VAL A 63 -9.24 3.28 -6.45
N SER A 64 -8.76 2.12 -5.97
CA SER A 64 -9.52 1.16 -5.19
C SER A 64 -8.67 0.55 -4.07
N PRO A 65 -9.29 0.13 -2.95
CA PRO A 65 -8.59 -0.57 -1.88
C PRO A 65 -7.95 -1.88 -2.39
N PRO A 66 -6.63 -2.08 -2.20
CA PRO A 66 -5.95 -3.31 -2.58
C PRO A 66 -6.35 -4.48 -1.67
N ALA A 67 -6.03 -5.72 -2.07
CA ALA A 67 -6.20 -6.87 -1.18
C ALA A 67 -5.34 -6.70 0.08
N ALA A 68 -5.90 -7.00 1.25
CA ALA A 68 -5.25 -6.74 2.53
C ALA A 68 -5.33 -7.92 3.49
N SER A 69 -4.32 -8.04 4.35
CA SER A 69 -4.33 -8.91 5.52
C SER A 69 -3.81 -8.15 6.73
N ALA A 70 -4.34 -8.44 7.90
CA ALA A 70 -3.87 -7.86 9.15
C ALA A 70 -3.22 -8.92 10.04
N ARG A 71 -2.26 -8.49 10.87
CA ARG A 71 -1.81 -9.24 12.03
C ARG A 71 -2.39 -8.58 13.28
N ALA A 72 -3.13 -9.34 14.07
CA ALA A 72 -3.69 -8.90 15.34
C ALA A 72 -2.65 -8.96 16.47
N PRO A 73 -2.88 -8.33 17.64
CA PRO A 73 -1.91 -8.28 18.74
C PRO A 73 -1.50 -9.67 19.28
N ASP A 74 -2.37 -10.66 19.17
CA ASP A 74 -2.10 -12.06 19.52
C ASP A 74 -1.24 -12.81 18.48
N GLY A 75 -0.82 -12.13 17.41
CA GLY A 75 -0.02 -12.67 16.31
C GLY A 75 -0.84 -13.38 15.23
N SER A 76 -2.15 -13.55 15.41
CA SER A 76 -3.02 -14.17 14.42
C SER A 76 -3.08 -13.34 13.13
N ARG A 77 -3.15 -14.02 11.98
CA ARG A 77 -3.29 -13.39 10.67
C ARG A 77 -4.74 -13.46 10.23
N VAL A 78 -5.32 -12.32 9.88
CA VAL A 78 -6.70 -12.19 9.41
C VAL A 78 -6.74 -11.63 7.99
N THR A 79 -7.60 -12.20 7.16
CA THR A 79 -7.88 -11.64 5.82
C THR A 79 -8.87 -10.50 5.96
N LEU A 80 -8.60 -9.40 5.26
CA LEU A 80 -9.46 -8.23 5.21
C LEU A 80 -10.15 -8.13 3.85
N CYS A 81 -11.46 -7.90 3.85
CA CYS A 81 -12.25 -7.72 2.66
C CYS A 81 -12.38 -6.23 2.32
N PRO A 82 -11.98 -5.78 1.12
CA PRO A 82 -12.07 -4.38 0.75
C PRO A 82 -13.52 -3.89 0.69
N VAL A 83 -13.78 -2.68 1.20
CA VAL A 83 -15.09 -2.00 1.09
C VAL A 83 -15.00 -0.83 0.12
N GLY A 84 -14.09 0.11 0.37
CA GLY A 84 -13.93 1.31 -0.46
C GLY A 84 -13.20 2.44 0.26
N SER A 85 -13.04 3.58 -0.40
CA SER A 85 -12.46 4.78 0.20
C SER A 85 -13.36 5.36 1.28
N ALA A 86 -12.77 5.82 2.38
CA ALA A 86 -13.48 6.53 3.42
C ALA A 86 -13.91 7.92 2.96
N GLY A 87 -15.09 8.37 3.38
CA GLY A 87 -15.60 9.71 3.08
C GLY A 87 -14.91 10.82 3.86
N ARG A 88 -14.25 10.47 4.98
CA ARG A 88 -13.43 11.39 5.78
C ARG A 88 -12.13 10.72 6.19
N ILE A 89 -11.06 11.49 6.15
CA ILE A 89 -9.76 11.11 6.69
C ILE A 89 -9.82 11.26 8.23
N SER A 90 -9.27 10.30 8.96
CA SER A 90 -9.15 10.41 10.42
C SER A 90 -8.28 11.62 10.78
N LYS A 91 -8.70 12.38 11.80
CA LYS A 91 -7.95 13.55 12.28
C LYS A 91 -6.51 13.17 12.63
N GLY A 92 -5.56 13.99 12.18
CA GLY A 92 -4.13 13.81 12.47
C GLY A 92 -3.40 12.78 11.60
N LEU A 93 -4.09 12.14 10.64
CA LEU A 93 -3.46 11.23 9.69
C LEU A 93 -3.35 11.90 8.31
N LEU A 94 -2.23 11.63 7.62
CA LEU A 94 -1.98 12.07 6.26
C LEU A 94 -2.04 10.87 5.31
N GLY A 95 -2.78 11.02 4.21
CA GLY A 95 -2.92 9.97 3.19
C GLY A 95 -4.37 9.62 2.87
N GLN A 96 -4.54 8.65 1.98
CA GLN A 96 -5.84 8.14 1.59
C GLN A 96 -6.29 7.06 2.59
N THR A 97 -7.53 7.14 3.06
CA THR A 97 -8.11 6.15 3.97
C THR A 97 -9.04 5.20 3.21
N PHE A 98 -8.86 3.90 3.44
CA PHE A 98 -9.73 2.84 2.95
C PHE A 98 -10.36 2.06 4.10
N PHE A 99 -11.59 1.63 3.89
CA PHE A 99 -12.30 0.72 4.78
C PHE A 99 -12.23 -0.72 4.30
N TYR A 100 -12.08 -1.61 5.27
CA TYR A 100 -12.12 -3.05 5.10
C TYR A 100 -13.04 -3.67 6.14
N THR A 101 -13.65 -4.81 5.81
CA THR A 101 -14.30 -5.67 6.80
C THR A 101 -13.40 -6.85 7.16
N GLY A 102 -13.57 -7.37 8.38
CA GLY A 102 -12.84 -8.52 8.87
C GLY A 102 -13.64 -9.34 9.88
N PRO A 103 -13.04 -10.39 10.46
CA PRO A 103 -13.65 -11.13 11.57
C PRO A 103 -13.84 -10.23 12.80
N ALA A 104 -14.46 -10.77 13.85
CA ALA A 104 -14.55 -10.07 15.13
C ALA A 104 -13.14 -9.70 15.64
N LEU A 105 -12.89 -8.40 15.80
CA LEU A 105 -11.63 -7.85 16.32
C LEU A 105 -11.96 -6.84 17.43
N PRO A 106 -11.14 -6.73 18.49
CA PRO A 106 -11.36 -5.74 19.53
C PRO A 106 -11.34 -4.32 18.97
N ILE A 107 -12.31 -3.50 19.39
CA ILE A 107 -12.38 -2.10 18.97
C ILE A 107 -11.14 -1.35 19.46
N GLY A 108 -10.52 -0.59 18.55
CA GLY A 108 -9.30 0.17 18.87
C GLY A 108 -8.03 -0.68 18.92
N ALA A 109 -8.09 -1.98 18.61
CA ALA A 109 -6.89 -2.81 18.52
C ALA A 109 -5.95 -2.29 17.42
N PRO A 110 -4.67 -2.03 17.72
CA PRO A 110 -3.70 -1.72 16.68
C PRO A 110 -3.45 -2.97 15.84
N LEU A 111 -3.54 -2.82 14.52
CA LEU A 111 -3.30 -3.90 13.56
C LEU A 111 -2.10 -3.56 12.68
N THR A 112 -1.22 -4.53 12.45
CA THR A 112 -0.22 -4.41 11.38
C THR A 112 -0.87 -4.89 10.08
N VAL A 113 -1.16 -3.97 9.17
CA VAL A 113 -1.85 -4.28 7.91
C VAL A 113 -0.84 -4.36 6.76
N THR A 114 -0.90 -5.46 6.01
CA THR A 114 -0.16 -5.64 4.77
C THR A 114 -1.11 -5.43 3.59
N LEU A 115 -0.83 -4.40 2.79
CA LEU A 115 -1.52 -4.13 1.53
C LEU A 115 -0.77 -4.81 0.39
N ARG A 116 -1.45 -5.62 -0.42
CA ARG A 116 -0.86 -6.23 -1.62
C ARG A 116 -1.04 -5.30 -2.80
N ALA A 117 0.06 -4.73 -3.29
CA ALA A 117 0.04 -3.94 -4.51
C ALA A 117 -0.55 -4.77 -5.67
N PRO A 118 -1.36 -4.18 -6.56
CA PRO A 118 -1.79 -4.85 -7.77
C PRO A 118 -0.57 -5.07 -8.67
N GLY A 119 -0.32 -6.33 -9.03
CA GLY A 119 0.75 -6.73 -9.94
C GLY A 119 1.90 -7.48 -9.26
N VAL A 120 2.54 -8.36 -10.02
CA VAL A 120 3.79 -9.01 -9.66
C VAL A 120 4.91 -8.26 -10.36
N VAL A 121 5.84 -7.70 -9.59
CA VAL A 121 7.05 -7.09 -10.13
C VAL A 121 8.15 -8.14 -10.04
N THR A 122 8.67 -8.58 -11.19
CA THR A 122 9.84 -9.45 -11.24
C THR A 122 11.10 -8.60 -11.10
N GLY A 123 12.09 -9.12 -10.37
CA GLY A 123 13.34 -8.42 -10.11
C GLY A 123 14.33 -9.31 -9.39
N TYR A 124 15.37 -8.67 -8.87
CA TYR A 124 16.51 -9.34 -8.28
C TYR A 124 16.58 -9.05 -6.77
N ALA A 125 16.91 -10.07 -5.99
CA ALA A 125 17.30 -9.90 -4.61
C ALA A 125 18.79 -9.52 -4.57
N VAL A 126 19.07 -8.26 -4.31
CA VAL A 126 20.42 -7.69 -4.26
C VAL A 126 20.91 -7.68 -2.82
N PRO A 127 22.04 -8.33 -2.48
CA PRO A 127 22.59 -8.27 -1.13
C PRO A 127 22.87 -6.84 -0.69
N ALA A 128 22.70 -6.54 0.60
CA ALA A 128 22.87 -5.18 1.11
C ALA A 128 24.28 -4.60 0.80
N ALA A 129 25.31 -5.45 0.81
CA ALA A 129 26.70 -5.07 0.51
C ALA A 129 26.95 -4.67 -0.96
N ALA A 130 26.04 -5.00 -1.88
CA ALA A 130 26.15 -4.69 -3.31
C ALA A 130 25.55 -3.32 -3.67
N LEU A 131 24.74 -2.75 -2.77
CA LEU A 131 24.04 -1.48 -2.99
C LEU A 131 24.89 -0.34 -2.41
N ILE A 132 25.23 0.64 -3.26
CA ILE A 132 25.94 1.84 -2.84
C ILE A 132 24.96 3.02 -2.89
N TRP A 133 25.01 3.90 -1.89
CA TRP A 133 24.14 5.07 -1.78
C TRP A 133 24.92 6.36 -2.02
N HIS A 134 24.43 7.22 -2.90
CA HIS A 134 24.89 8.59 -3.10
C HIS A 134 23.67 9.52 -3.05
N ASP A 135 23.90 10.82 -3.20
CA ASP A 135 22.88 11.87 -3.08
C ASP A 135 21.69 11.70 -4.03
N ASN A 136 21.90 11.11 -5.21
CA ASN A 136 20.85 10.88 -6.22
C ASN A 136 20.18 9.49 -6.13
N GLY A 137 20.46 8.72 -5.07
CA GLY A 137 19.84 7.42 -4.78
C GLY A 137 20.82 6.24 -4.79
N PRO A 138 20.28 5.01 -4.76
CA PRO A 138 21.10 3.81 -4.76
C PRO A 138 21.50 3.36 -6.17
N PHE A 139 22.62 2.64 -6.29
CA PHE A 139 23.06 1.94 -7.50
C PHE A 139 23.79 0.66 -7.15
N VAL A 140 23.97 -0.17 -8.18
CA VAL A 140 24.75 -1.39 -8.14
C VAL A 140 25.78 -1.38 -9.25
N PHE A 141 26.88 -2.11 -9.04
CA PHE A 141 27.84 -2.40 -10.10
C PHE A 141 27.51 -3.74 -10.75
N VAL A 142 27.46 -3.77 -12.08
CA VAL A 142 27.28 -4.97 -12.88
C VAL A 142 28.54 -5.23 -13.70
N ARG A 143 29.03 -6.46 -13.65
CA ARG A 143 30.18 -6.89 -14.43
C ARG A 143 29.78 -7.11 -15.90
N MET A 144 30.39 -6.34 -16.80
CA MET A 144 30.20 -6.40 -18.27
C MET A 144 31.31 -7.18 -18.99
N GLY A 145 32.38 -7.55 -18.27
CA GLY A 145 33.51 -8.34 -18.79
C GLY A 145 34.53 -8.63 -17.69
N VAL A 146 35.67 -9.23 -18.04
CA VAL A 146 36.69 -9.67 -17.05
C VAL A 146 37.15 -8.55 -16.11
N SER A 147 37.27 -7.32 -16.61
CA SER A 147 37.67 -6.14 -15.82
C SER A 147 36.87 -4.90 -16.18
N ARG A 148 35.63 -5.08 -16.66
CA ARG A 148 34.73 -3.99 -17.05
C ARG A 148 33.47 -4.04 -16.19
N PHE A 149 33.16 -2.92 -15.56
CA PHE A 149 32.01 -2.78 -14.67
C PHE A 149 31.22 -1.55 -15.09
N ALA A 150 29.90 -1.64 -15.01
CA ALA A 150 29.01 -0.53 -15.26
C ALA A 150 28.15 -0.27 -14.02
N MET A 151 27.89 1.00 -13.75
CA MET A 151 27.05 1.46 -12.64
C MET A 151 25.61 1.61 -13.12
N TYR A 152 24.68 0.95 -12.44
CA TYR A 152 23.26 0.99 -12.75
C TYR A 152 22.49 1.61 -11.60
N ARG A 153 21.76 2.69 -11.90
CA ARG A 153 20.88 3.36 -10.95
C ARG A 153 19.69 2.48 -10.60
N VAL A 154 19.39 2.37 -9.30
CA VAL A 154 18.23 1.67 -8.77
C VAL A 154 17.17 2.71 -8.45
N THR A 155 16.11 2.73 -9.24
CA THR A 155 15.02 3.71 -9.12
C THR A 155 14.09 3.35 -7.98
N ARG A 156 13.89 2.04 -7.74
CA ARG A 156 13.10 1.53 -6.62
C ARG A 156 13.85 0.41 -5.92
N SER A 157 14.05 0.54 -4.62
CA SER A 157 14.61 -0.51 -3.77
C SER A 157 13.68 -0.78 -2.60
N HIS A 158 13.31 -2.04 -2.37
CA HIS A 158 12.53 -2.43 -1.21
C HIS A 158 13.36 -3.32 -0.28
N PRO A 159 13.50 -2.99 1.02
CA PRO A 159 14.30 -3.80 1.93
C PRO A 159 13.74 -5.21 2.07
N LEU A 160 14.63 -6.19 1.96
CA LEU A 160 14.37 -7.59 2.25
C LEU A 160 14.92 -7.90 3.64
N TYR A 161 14.07 -8.51 4.47
CA TYR A 161 14.40 -8.83 5.85
C TYR A 161 14.62 -10.33 6.02
N HIS A 162 15.66 -10.69 6.76
CA HIS A 162 15.89 -12.03 7.27
C HIS A 162 16.08 -11.93 8.80
N SER A 163 15.27 -12.64 9.57
CA SER A 163 15.31 -12.61 11.04
C SER A 163 15.29 -11.21 11.66
N GLY A 164 14.50 -10.29 11.08
CA GLY A 164 14.35 -8.91 11.55
C GLY A 164 15.47 -7.95 11.14
N THR A 165 16.51 -8.43 10.47
CA THR A 165 17.62 -7.60 9.95
C THR A 165 17.53 -7.47 8.43
N ILE A 166 17.95 -6.34 7.87
CA ILE A 166 18.03 -6.16 6.41
C ILE A 166 19.10 -7.11 5.87
N SER A 167 18.70 -8.06 5.03
CA SER A 167 19.60 -8.98 4.33
C SER A 167 19.94 -8.47 2.92
N GLY A 168 19.08 -7.63 2.35
CA GLY A 168 19.27 -7.07 1.02
C GLY A 168 18.12 -6.18 0.60
N PHE A 169 18.04 -5.93 -0.70
CA PHE A 169 17.02 -5.11 -1.32
C PHE A 169 16.49 -5.81 -2.56
N PHE A 170 15.18 -5.76 -2.75
CA PHE A 170 14.56 -6.07 -4.02
C PHE A 170 14.76 -4.91 -4.98
N VAL A 171 15.31 -5.20 -6.16
CA VAL A 171 15.51 -4.26 -7.27
C VAL A 171 14.69 -4.73 -8.47
N PRO A 172 13.79 -3.91 -9.05
CA PRO A 172 13.03 -4.25 -10.24
C PRO A 172 13.93 -4.67 -11.39
N GLY A 173 13.50 -5.68 -12.16
CA GLY A 173 14.25 -6.13 -13.33
C GLY A 173 14.38 -5.08 -14.43
N THR A 174 13.52 -4.05 -14.42
CA THR A 174 13.58 -2.89 -15.33
C THR A 174 14.79 -2.00 -15.10
N ASP A 175 15.38 -2.03 -13.91
CA ASP A 175 16.48 -1.14 -13.53
C ASP A 175 17.86 -1.76 -13.87
N LEU A 176 17.87 -3.02 -14.30
CA LEU A 176 19.09 -3.82 -14.52
C LEU A 176 19.06 -4.53 -15.87
N PRO A 177 20.22 -4.87 -16.45
CA PRO A 177 20.27 -5.67 -17.67
C PRO A 177 19.74 -7.09 -17.40
N ALA A 178 19.39 -7.82 -18.46
CA ALA A 178 18.98 -9.22 -18.34
C ALA A 178 20.12 -10.08 -17.75
N HIS A 179 19.83 -10.86 -16.71
CA HIS A 179 20.79 -11.73 -16.01
C HIS A 179 22.07 -11.00 -15.54
N PRO A 180 21.93 -9.97 -14.68
CA PRO A 180 23.04 -9.12 -14.28
C PRO A 180 24.03 -9.89 -13.38
N ALA A 181 25.31 -9.83 -13.72
CA ALA A 181 26.40 -10.27 -12.84
C ALA A 181 26.72 -9.16 -11.82
N ILE A 182 25.89 -9.05 -10.79
CA ILE A 182 25.99 -8.00 -9.76
C ILE A 182 27.24 -8.22 -8.89
N VAL A 183 27.99 -7.15 -8.64
CA VAL A 183 29.15 -7.17 -7.75
C VAL A 183 28.68 -7.14 -6.29
N THR A 184 28.92 -8.22 -5.56
CA THR A 184 28.50 -8.39 -4.16
C THR A 184 29.63 -8.22 -3.15
N ALA A 185 30.87 -8.18 -3.61
CA ALA A 185 32.07 -7.94 -2.80
C ALA A 185 32.96 -6.92 -3.50
N GLY A 186 33.53 -5.97 -2.76
CA GLY A 186 34.40 -4.93 -3.32
C GLY A 186 33.66 -3.78 -4.04
N ALA A 187 32.33 -3.68 -3.94
CA ALA A 187 31.56 -2.59 -4.55
C ALA A 187 32.03 -1.19 -4.08
N GLY A 188 32.44 -1.06 -2.82
CA GLY A 188 33.03 0.19 -2.30
C GLY A 188 34.39 0.53 -2.91
N LEU A 189 35.21 -0.47 -3.26
CA LEU A 189 36.48 -0.24 -3.96
C LEU A 189 36.25 0.21 -5.40
N LEU A 190 35.29 -0.40 -6.10
CA LEU A 190 34.89 0.05 -7.44
C LEU A 190 34.37 1.48 -7.42
N ASN A 191 33.54 1.82 -6.43
CA ASN A 191 33.03 3.17 -6.25
C ASN A 191 34.17 4.19 -6.06
N SER A 192 35.16 3.86 -5.22
CA SER A 192 36.33 4.71 -4.99
C SER A 192 37.19 4.87 -6.25
N ALA A 193 37.42 3.78 -6.98
CA ALA A 193 38.21 3.79 -8.21
C ALA A 193 37.56 4.65 -9.31
N LEU A 194 36.23 4.62 -9.42
CA LEU A 194 35.48 5.43 -10.40
C LEU A 194 35.33 6.90 -9.96
N ALA A 195 35.31 7.19 -8.66
CA ALA A 195 35.35 8.58 -8.19
C ALA A 195 36.69 9.27 -8.52
N GLY A 196 37.76 8.49 -8.72
CA GLY A 196 39.07 8.98 -9.13
C GLY A 196 39.27 9.14 -10.65
N GLY A 197 38.29 8.74 -11.47
CA GLY A 197 38.37 8.86 -12.94
C GLY A 197 37.00 9.06 -13.56
N ASP A 198 36.78 10.21 -14.20
CA ASP A 198 35.52 10.67 -14.82
C ASP A 198 34.60 9.55 -15.32
N ALA A 199 33.55 9.23 -14.53
CA ALA A 199 32.57 8.19 -14.86
C ALA A 199 31.15 8.77 -14.90
N SER A 200 30.58 8.82 -16.11
CA SER A 200 29.17 9.10 -16.37
C SER A 200 28.32 7.84 -16.18
N ALA A 201 27.13 7.97 -15.59
CA ALA A 201 26.16 6.89 -15.43
C ALA A 201 25.63 6.43 -16.80
N ALA A 202 25.52 5.12 -17.01
CA ALA A 202 25.23 4.56 -18.33
C ALA A 202 23.76 4.67 -18.78
N ASN A 203 22.83 5.14 -17.93
CA ASN A 203 21.38 5.08 -18.15
C ASN A 203 20.66 6.43 -17.96
N ASP A 204 21.27 7.55 -18.36
CA ASP A 204 20.65 8.89 -18.29
C ASP A 204 19.83 9.26 -19.56
N ASP A 205 19.43 8.30 -20.39
CA ASP A 205 18.49 8.49 -21.52
C ASP A 205 17.07 7.96 -21.20
#